data_AF-A0A1Q5CTV8-F1
#
_entry.id   AF-A0A1Q5CTV8-F1
#
_cell.length_a   1.000
_cell.length_b   1.000
_cell.length_c   1.000
_cell.angle_alpha   90.00
_cell.angle_beta   90.00
_cell.angle_gamma   90.00
#
_symmetry.space_group_name_H-M   'P 1'
#
loop_
_entity.id
_entity.type
_entity.pdbx_description
1 polymer ?
#
loop_
_entity_poly.entity_id
_entity_poly.type
_entity_poly.pdbx_seq_one_letter_code
_entity_poly.pdbx_strand_id
1 'polypeptide(L)' 'MKADQRIALLADLAASWEESEIAHAADKLARAGMEAEMEALIRYARRAGKDSTEVAVALAMRRVRLG' A
#
# COMPACT_ATOMS: atom_id res chain seq x y z
N MET A 1 12.99 -13.90 6.81
CA MET A 1 12.02 -13.01 7.48
C MET A 1 10.60 -13.47 7.11
N LYS A 2 9.73 -13.72 8.11
CA LYS A 2 8.33 -14.15 7.88
C LYS A 2 7.50 -13.01 7.28
N ALA A 3 6.46 -13.32 6.51
CA ALA A 3 5.64 -12.31 5.83
C ALA A 3 5.03 -11.28 6.80
N ASP A 4 4.54 -11.75 7.95
CA ASP A 4 3.95 -10.88 8.99
C ASP A 4 4.94 -9.84 9.54
N GLN A 5 6.21 -10.22 9.66
CA GLN A 5 7.26 -9.33 10.17
C GLN A 5 7.61 -8.25 9.13
N ARG A 6 7.54 -8.57 7.83
CA ARG A 6 7.71 -7.58 6.76
C ARG A 6 6.56 -6.58 6.74
N ILE A 7 5.35 -7.07 6.89
CA ILE A 7 4.13 -6.26 6.89
C ILE A 7 4.14 -5.28 8.08
N ALA A 8 4.50 -5.75 9.28
CA ALA A 8 4.64 -4.90 10.45
C ALA A 8 5.68 -3.80 10.23
N LEU A 9 6.86 -4.15 9.70
CA LEU A 9 7.93 -3.19 9.40
C LEU A 9 7.48 -2.14 8.37
N LEU A 10 6.75 -2.55 7.32
CA LEU A 10 6.21 -1.66 6.31
C LEU A 10 5.18 -0.68 6.88
N ALA A 11 4.31 -1.14 7.77
CA ALA A 11 3.33 -0.28 8.43
C ALA A 11 4.01 0.75 9.36
N ASP A 12 5.06 0.33 10.10
CA ASP A 12 5.83 1.23 10.96
C ASP A 12 6.59 2.28 10.14
N LEU A 13 7.19 1.89 9.00
CA LEU A 13 7.86 2.83 8.09
C LEU A 13 6.85 3.81 7.47
N ALA A 14 5.66 3.34 7.11
CA ALA A 14 4.60 4.18 6.55
C ALA A 14 4.07 5.24 7.55
N ALA A 15 4.39 5.10 8.84
CA ALA A 15 3.99 6.07 9.86
C ALA A 15 4.49 7.49 9.57
N SER A 16 5.72 7.61 9.06
CA SER A 16 6.34 8.89 8.72
C SER A 16 6.13 9.31 7.26
N TRP A 17 5.39 8.53 6.47
CA TRP A 17 5.21 8.80 5.04
C TRP A 17 4.03 9.70 4.76
N GLU A 18 4.15 10.54 3.74
CA GLU A 18 3.04 11.27 3.15
C GLU A 18 2.15 10.35 2.31
N GLU A 19 0.91 10.77 2.03
CA GLU A 19 -0.05 10.00 1.24
C GLU A 19 0.50 9.57 -0.13
N SER A 20 1.20 10.47 -0.82
CA SER A 20 1.77 10.22 -2.15
C SER A 20 2.87 9.15 -2.10
N GLU A 21 3.63 9.08 -1.01
CA GLU A 21 4.66 8.07 -0.81
C GLU A 21 4.06 6.69 -0.55
N ILE A 22 2.97 6.64 0.25
CA ILE A 22 2.18 5.42 0.47
C ILE A 22 1.60 4.93 -0.86
N ALA A 23 1.00 5.80 -1.67
CA ALA A 23 0.44 5.44 -2.98
C ALA A 23 1.51 4.88 -3.93
N HIS A 24 2.68 5.52 -4.00
CA HIS A 24 3.81 5.06 -4.81
C HIS A 24 4.37 3.71 -4.35
N ALA A 25 4.49 3.51 -3.03
CA ALA A 25 4.92 2.23 -2.47
C ALA A 25 3.92 1.11 -2.78
N ALA A 26 2.62 1.40 -2.66
CA ALA A 26 1.56 0.45 -3.01
C ALA A 26 1.60 0.06 -4.50
N ASP A 27 1.80 1.00 -5.43
CA ASP A 27 1.95 0.67 -6.87
C ASP A 27 3.18 -0.21 -7.14
N LYS A 28 4.32 0.07 -6.48
CA LYS A 28 5.51 -0.76 -6.62
C LYS A 28 5.30 -2.18 -6.11
N LEU A 29 4.68 -2.33 -4.94
CA LEU A 29 4.36 -3.64 -4.36
C LEU A 29 3.37 -4.40 -5.24
N ALA A 30 2.36 -3.72 -5.78
CA ALA A 30 1.42 -4.27 -6.75
C ALA A 30 2.11 -4.82 -8.00
N ARG A 31 3.05 -4.07 -8.58
CA ARG A 31 3.84 -4.48 -9.75
C ARG A 31 4.78 -5.65 -9.46
N ALA A 32 5.26 -5.75 -8.22
CA ALA A 32 6.11 -6.84 -7.76
C ALA A 32 5.33 -8.10 -7.34
N GLY A 33 4.00 -8.11 -7.42
CA GLY A 33 3.16 -9.23 -6.97
C GLY A 33 3.09 -9.40 -5.45
N MET A 34 3.49 -8.37 -4.69
CA MET A 34 3.51 -8.38 -3.22
C MET A 34 2.17 -7.88 -2.66
N GLU A 35 1.12 -8.66 -2.88
CA GLU A 35 -0.26 -8.22 -2.61
C GLU A 35 -0.54 -7.99 -1.12
N ALA A 36 -0.01 -8.85 -0.24
CA ALA A 36 -0.25 -8.76 1.20
C ALA A 36 0.37 -7.50 1.81
N GLU A 37 1.59 -7.17 1.37
CA GLU A 37 2.30 -5.95 1.74
C GLU A 37 1.60 -4.70 1.20
N MET A 38 1.15 -4.72 -0.06
CA MET A 38 0.37 -3.63 -0.65
C MET A 38 -0.91 -3.37 0.14
N GLU A 39 -1.70 -4.42 0.41
CA GLU A 39 -2.95 -4.29 1.17
C GLU A 39 -2.71 -3.77 2.59
N ALA A 40 -1.62 -4.19 3.24
CA ALA A 40 -1.30 -3.71 4.57
C ALA A 40 -1.02 -2.20 4.59
N LEU A 41 -0.31 -1.70 3.58
CA LEU A 41 -0.05 -0.26 3.39
C LEU A 41 -1.34 0.53 3.19
N ILE A 42 -2.26 0.02 2.37
CA ILE A 42 -3.57 0.64 2.13
C ILE A 42 -4.42 0.62 3.41
N ARG A 43 -4.46 -0.50 4.13
CA ARG A 43 -5.18 -0.60 5.41
C ARG A 43 -4.62 0.37 6.45
N TYR A 44 -3.29 0.52 6.51
CA TYR A 44 -2.64 1.50 7.35
C TYR A 44 -3.07 2.92 6.98
N ALA A 45 -2.98 3.29 5.69
CA ALA A 45 -3.32 4.62 5.21
C ALA A 45 -4.75 5.01 5.59
N ARG A 46 -5.72 4.10 5.34
CA ARG A 46 -7.11 4.29 5.77
C ARG A 46 -7.24 4.49 7.28
N ARG A 47 -6.55 3.69 8.10
CA ARG A 47 -6.61 3.80 9.56
C ARG A 47 -5.98 5.10 10.07
N ALA A 48 -4.96 5.60 9.38
CA ALA A 48 -4.27 6.84 9.70
C ALA A 48 -5.00 8.09 9.17
N GLY A 49 -6.16 7.94 8.51
CA GLY A 49 -6.89 9.06 7.89
C GLY A 49 -6.24 9.60 6.62
N LYS A 50 -5.28 8.85 6.06
CA LYS A 50 -4.54 9.13 4.82
C LYS A 50 -5.21 8.46 3.61
N ASP A 51 -6.55 8.50 3.55
CA ASP A 51 -7.36 7.83 2.51
C ASP A 51 -7.58 8.79 1.33
N SER A 52 -6.51 9.07 0.59
CA SER A 52 -6.55 9.91 -0.61
C SER A 52 -7.16 9.15 -1.80
N THR A 53 -7.85 9.91 -2.66
CA THR A 53 -8.29 9.49 -3.99
C THR A 53 -7.17 8.83 -4.80
N GLU A 54 -5.90 9.22 -4.61
CA GLU A 54 -4.74 8.66 -5.32
C GLU A 54 -4.46 7.21 -4.91
N VAL A 55 -4.61 6.86 -3.63
CA VAL A 55 -4.48 5.47 -3.15
C VAL A 55 -5.60 4.60 -3.72
N ALA A 56 -6.82 5.13 -3.78
CA ALA A 56 -7.97 4.46 -4.39
C ALA A 56 -7.84 4.31 -5.92
N VAL A 57 -7.25 5.29 -6.62
CA VAL A 57 -6.99 5.24 -8.06
C VAL A 57 -5.89 4.22 -8.39
N ALA A 58 -4.82 4.16 -7.59
CA ALA A 58 -3.77 3.14 -7.75
C ALA A 58 -4.36 1.72 -7.65
N LEU A 59 -5.27 1.51 -6.69
CA LEU A 59 -6.05 0.27 -6.55
C LEU A 59 -6.96 -0.03 -7.76
N ALA A 60 -7.69 0.97 -8.23
CA ALA A 60 -8.63 0.82 -9.35
C ALA A 60 -7.89 0.49 -10.66
N MET A 61 -6.77 1.17 -10.93
CA MET A 61 -5.91 0.93 -12.11
C MET A 61 -5.31 -0.48 -12.11
N ARG A 62 -4.97 -1.03 -10.94
CA ARG A 62 -4.49 -2.41 -10.80
C ARG A 62 -5.56 -3.43 -11.18
N ARG A 63 -6.80 -3.22 -10.74
CA ARG A 63 -7.93 -4.13 -10.98
C ARG A 63 -8.31 -4.21 -12.46
N VAL A 64 -8.12 -3.13 -13.21
CA VAL A 64 -8.32 -3.07 -14.67
C VAL A 64 -7.18 -3.78 -15.43
N ARG A 65 -5.95 -3.80 -14.90
CA ARG A 65 -4.80 -4.44 -15.57
C ARG A 65 -4.79 -5.98 -15.43
N LEU A 66 -5.50 -6.53 -14.45
CA LEU A 66 -5.57 -7.97 -14.18
C LEU A 66 -6.89 -8.64 -14.63
N GLY A 67 -7.84 -7.85 -15.15
CA GLY A 67 -9.06 -8.34 -15.81
C GLY A 67 -8.91 -8.30 -17.33
#